data_AF-A0AAN9C0E9-F1
#
_entry.id   AF-A0AAN9C0E9-F1
#
_cell.length_a   1.000
_cell.length_b   1.000
_cell.length_c   1.000
_cell.angle_alpha   90.00
_cell.angle_beta   90.00
_cell.angle_gamma   90.00
#
_symmetry.space_group_name_H-M   'P 1'
#
loop_
_entity.id
_entity.type
_entity.pdbx_description
1 polymer ?
#
loop_
_entity_poly.entity_id
_entity_poly.type
_entity_poly.pdbx_seq_one_letter_code
_entity_poly.pdbx_strand_id
1 'polypeptide(L)'
;MRYVGVLMGVGILACWLGVLEGQGKFSWMWYDHFDEIDDHMRTVNADNCQSKSREELVLRADTVSQLPVYNQQLDRIWYPNRTALIHLHHMALNRAFFYSYILQKMNDSQSFYIQPNWLYMYMSAAADVNANPYGINGSAFYFDKDCHYPNWYETVPFNNTLPLFGPKAWRHDDYQDQDNYLREPTRQAVMVADLGAGRGMNYTHSQFKMNPWYTKWLPDLRGDLDSLMKFTYNIGIKYSNVTGKFINDDFVASPFFGPSSPSALTKDERMLPVMFTQPYFDCGRSNKWIVSAVSPVVDYMPRYSNWTHLRRQR
;
A
#
# COMPACT_ATOMS: atom_id res chain seq x y z
N MET A 1 -22.61 -68.46 32.97
CA MET A 1 -22.44 -67.05 33.40
C MET A 1 -20.96 -66.61 33.38
N ARG A 2 -20.24 -66.73 32.25
CA ARG A 2 -18.82 -66.31 32.15
C ARG A 2 -18.53 -65.23 31.10
N TYR A 3 -19.52 -64.88 30.26
CA TYR A 3 -19.35 -63.90 29.17
C TYR A 3 -19.80 -62.47 29.51
N VAL A 4 -20.54 -62.27 30.61
CA VAL A 4 -21.07 -60.94 30.99
C VAL A 4 -20.00 -60.06 31.64
N GLY A 5 -19.06 -60.65 32.39
CA GLY A 5 -18.00 -59.90 33.08
C GLY A 5 -16.92 -59.33 32.13
N VAL A 6 -16.66 -59.99 31.01
CA VAL A 6 -15.65 -59.55 30.03
C VAL A 6 -16.17 -58.36 29.21
N LEU A 7 -17.46 -58.36 28.86
CA LEU A 7 -18.10 -57.24 28.14
C LEU A 7 -18.22 -55.98 29.00
N MET A 8 -18.50 -56.10 30.30
CA MET A 8 -18.47 -54.96 31.22
C MET A 8 -17.06 -54.39 31.42
N GLY A 9 -16.04 -55.26 31.52
CA GLY A 9 -14.64 -54.82 31.67
C GLY A 9 -14.13 -54.04 30.46
N VAL A 10 -14.47 -54.48 29.24
CA VAL A 10 -14.09 -53.80 27.99
C VAL A 10 -14.86 -52.49 27.80
N GLY A 11 -16.15 -52.44 28.17
CA GLY A 11 -16.94 -51.21 28.10
C GLY A 11 -16.46 -50.11 29.06
N ILE A 12 -16.02 -50.47 30.26
CA ILE A 12 -15.47 -49.51 31.23
C ILE A 12 -14.09 -49.00 30.79
N LEU A 13 -13.26 -49.86 30.19
CA LEU A 13 -11.96 -49.47 29.64
C LEU A 13 -12.10 -48.57 28.40
N ALA A 14 -13.09 -48.82 27.54
CA ALA A 14 -13.41 -47.95 26.41
C ALA A 14 -13.96 -46.58 26.85
N CYS A 15 -14.75 -46.52 27.93
CA CYS A 15 -15.19 -45.25 28.51
C CYS A 15 -14.05 -44.48 29.20
N TRP A 16 -13.10 -45.16 29.83
CA TRP A 16 -11.92 -44.51 30.42
C TRP A 16 -10.91 -44.04 29.36
N LEU A 17 -10.77 -44.78 28.25
CA LEU A 17 -9.93 -44.39 27.12
C LEU A 17 -10.60 -43.34 26.21
N GLY A 18 -11.93 -43.27 26.16
CA GLY A 18 -12.68 -42.27 25.40
C GLY A 18 -12.71 -40.87 26.03
N VAL A 19 -12.37 -40.73 27.32
CA VAL A 19 -12.25 -39.43 28.01
C VAL A 19 -10.86 -38.81 27.86
N LEU A 20 -9.92 -39.53 27.24
CA LEU A 20 -8.60 -39.02 26.87
C LEU A 20 -8.58 -38.50 25.42
N GLU A 21 -9.68 -37.90 24.95
CA GLU A 21 -9.58 -37.02 23.78
C GLU A 21 -8.66 -35.86 24.14
N GLY A 22 -7.55 -35.81 23.39
CA GLY A 22 -6.36 -35.05 23.72
C GLY A 22 -6.63 -33.60 24.06
N GLN A 23 -6.52 -33.28 25.35
CA GLN A 23 -6.29 -31.91 25.77
C GLN A 23 -4.90 -31.51 25.26
N GLY A 24 -4.86 -30.87 24.09
CA GLY A 24 -3.67 -30.21 23.60
C GLY A 24 -3.14 -29.25 24.67
N LYS A 25 -1.83 -28.97 24.68
CA LYS A 25 -1.16 -28.13 25.70
C LYS A 25 -1.79 -26.74 25.93
N PHE A 26 -2.71 -26.32 25.07
CA PHE A 26 -3.41 -25.04 25.11
C PHE A 26 -4.94 -25.18 25.31
N SER A 27 -5.45 -26.33 25.75
CA SER A 27 -6.90 -26.54 26.00
C SER A 27 -7.54 -25.57 27.01
N TRP A 28 -6.71 -24.92 27.83
CA TRP A 28 -7.13 -23.93 28.83
C TRP A 28 -7.30 -22.51 28.26
N MET A 29 -6.78 -22.24 27.05
CA MET A 29 -6.96 -20.96 26.38
C MET A 29 -8.36 -20.91 25.78
N TRP A 30 -9.15 -19.94 26.23
CA TRP A 30 -10.46 -19.65 25.66
C TRP A 30 -10.30 -18.92 24.34
N TYR A 31 -11.24 -19.13 23.43
CA TYR A 31 -11.31 -18.43 22.16
C TYR A 31 -11.27 -16.90 22.37
N ASP A 32 -10.28 -16.24 21.80
CA ASP A 32 -10.07 -14.80 21.92
C ASP A 32 -10.09 -14.07 20.57
N HIS A 33 -9.78 -12.77 20.57
CA HIS A 33 -9.71 -11.99 19.32
C HIS A 33 -8.55 -12.38 18.42
N PHE A 34 -7.49 -13.00 18.95
CA PHE A 34 -6.41 -13.54 18.13
C PHE A 34 -6.90 -14.76 17.35
N ASP A 35 -7.63 -15.67 18.01
CA ASP A 35 -8.24 -16.83 17.35
C ASP A 35 -9.25 -16.40 16.28
N GLU A 36 -10.07 -15.39 16.55
CA GLU A 36 -10.99 -14.80 15.57
C GLU A 36 -10.28 -14.31 14.31
N ILE A 37 -9.16 -13.62 14.48
CA ILE A 37 -8.36 -13.10 13.36
C ILE A 37 -7.63 -14.23 12.63
N ASP A 38 -7.07 -15.20 13.35
CA ASP A 38 -6.35 -16.34 12.76
C ASP A 38 -7.31 -17.23 11.95
N ASP A 39 -8.49 -17.54 12.48
CA ASP A 39 -9.53 -18.28 11.78
C ASP A 39 -9.98 -17.53 10.52
N HIS A 40 -10.23 -16.21 10.63
CA HIS A 40 -10.57 -15.39 9.46
C HIS A 40 -9.44 -15.42 8.43
N MET A 41 -8.19 -15.24 8.85
CA MET A 41 -7.03 -15.29 7.96
C MET A 41 -6.87 -16.64 7.26
N ARG A 42 -7.21 -17.75 7.92
CA ARG A 42 -7.18 -19.11 7.37
C ARG A 42 -8.34 -19.40 6.41
N THR A 43 -9.48 -18.73 6.57
CA THR A 43 -10.64 -18.95 5.69
C THR A 43 -10.43 -18.44 4.27
N VAL A 44 -9.45 -17.56 4.04
CA VAL A 44 -9.16 -16.95 2.73
C VAL A 44 -7.81 -17.43 2.23
N ASN A 45 -7.78 -17.96 1.00
CA ASN A 45 -6.58 -18.38 0.32
C ASN A 45 -6.60 -17.93 -1.16
N ALA A 46 -5.50 -18.20 -1.88
CA ALA A 46 -5.36 -17.83 -3.28
C ALA A 46 -6.48 -18.40 -4.17
N ASP A 47 -6.96 -19.60 -3.84
CA ASP A 47 -7.93 -20.33 -4.66
C ASP A 47 -9.35 -19.82 -4.48
N ASN A 48 -9.72 -19.43 -3.25
CA ASN A 48 -11.08 -19.03 -2.91
C ASN A 48 -11.33 -17.51 -2.93
N CYS A 49 -10.28 -16.68 -2.90
CA CYS A 49 -10.44 -15.23 -2.74
C CYS A 49 -11.26 -14.56 -3.87
N GLN A 50 -11.26 -15.15 -5.07
CA GLN A 50 -12.07 -14.67 -6.19
C GLN A 50 -13.58 -14.88 -5.99
N SER A 51 -13.98 -15.83 -5.14
CA SER A 51 -15.40 -16.07 -4.79
C SER A 51 -15.87 -15.24 -3.59
N LYS A 52 -14.94 -14.85 -2.72
CA LYS A 52 -15.22 -14.13 -1.46
C LYS A 52 -15.69 -12.69 -1.67
N SER A 53 -16.54 -12.20 -0.79
CA SER A 53 -16.95 -10.79 -0.76
C SER A 53 -15.79 -9.87 -0.38
N ARG A 54 -15.89 -8.56 -0.60
CA ARG A 54 -14.81 -7.61 -0.27
C ARG A 54 -14.58 -7.54 1.23
N GLU A 55 -15.65 -7.62 2.00
CA GLU A 55 -15.68 -7.56 3.45
C GLU A 55 -14.96 -8.76 4.07
N GLU A 56 -15.09 -9.95 3.46
CA GLU A 56 -14.36 -11.15 3.88
C GLU A 56 -12.86 -11.09 3.56
N LEU A 57 -12.42 -10.21 2.65
CA LEU A 57 -11.02 -10.05 2.27
C LEU A 57 -10.31 -8.96 3.08
N VAL A 58 -10.96 -8.39 4.10
CA VAL A 58 -10.43 -7.30 4.92
C VAL A 58 -10.56 -7.69 6.38
N LEU A 59 -9.52 -7.46 7.18
CA LEU A 59 -9.57 -7.62 8.63
C LEU A 59 -10.05 -6.33 9.29
N ARG A 60 -10.38 -6.41 10.57
CA ARG A 60 -10.73 -5.24 11.36
C ARG A 60 -9.59 -4.21 11.35
N ALA A 61 -9.96 -2.93 11.38
CA ALA A 61 -8.98 -1.83 11.31
C ALA A 61 -8.03 -1.79 12.52
N ASP A 62 -8.47 -2.32 13.66
CA ASP A 62 -7.74 -2.37 14.93
C ASP A 62 -6.80 -3.59 15.07
N THR A 63 -6.78 -4.49 14.09
CA THR A 63 -5.90 -5.67 14.08
C THR A 63 -4.41 -5.30 14.16
N VAL A 64 -4.01 -4.16 13.60
CA VAL A 64 -2.62 -3.68 13.64
C VAL A 64 -2.48 -2.61 14.71
N SER A 65 -1.80 -2.97 15.80
CA SER A 65 -1.52 -2.05 16.90
C SER A 65 -0.32 -1.14 16.62
N GLN A 66 -0.37 0.07 17.19
CA GLN A 66 0.67 1.10 17.06
C GLN A 66 1.03 1.41 15.59
N LEU A 67 0.05 1.87 14.81
CA LEU A 67 0.31 2.42 13.49
C LEU A 67 1.06 3.78 13.62
N PRO A 68 2.12 4.01 12.83
CA PRO A 68 2.79 5.31 12.73
C PRO A 68 1.85 6.39 12.21
N VAL A 69 1.72 7.47 12.97
CA VAL A 69 0.96 8.66 12.55
C VAL A 69 1.95 9.81 12.43
N TYR A 70 1.99 10.49 11.28
CA TYR A 70 2.97 11.52 10.94
C TYR A 70 3.27 12.51 12.09
N ASN A 71 2.23 13.04 12.73
CA ASN A 71 2.33 14.07 13.76
C ASN A 71 2.75 13.56 15.15
N GLN A 72 2.78 12.25 15.37
CA GLN A 72 3.08 11.63 16.68
C GLN A 72 4.35 10.78 16.65
N GLN A 73 5.10 10.77 15.54
CA GLN A 73 6.23 9.87 15.37
C GLN A 73 7.36 10.12 16.36
N LEU A 74 7.64 11.38 16.65
CA LEU A 74 8.71 11.80 17.55
C LEU A 74 8.31 11.69 19.04
N ASP A 75 7.03 11.85 19.34
CA ASP A 75 6.53 11.88 20.72
C ASP A 75 6.24 10.47 21.27
N ARG A 76 6.02 9.49 20.40
CA ARG A 76 5.61 8.15 20.78
C ARG A 76 6.80 7.20 20.91
N ILE A 77 6.81 6.41 21.98
CA ILE A 77 7.73 5.28 22.13
C ILE A 77 7.22 4.10 21.29
N TRP A 78 8.05 3.61 20.39
CA TRP A 78 7.74 2.51 19.48
C TRP A 78 8.29 1.19 19.97
N TYR A 79 7.51 0.11 19.83
CA TYR A 79 8.05 -1.23 20.08
C TYR A 79 9.10 -1.60 19.01
N PRO A 80 10.16 -2.36 19.37
CA PRO A 80 11.18 -2.81 18.43
C PRO A 80 10.61 -3.55 17.20
N ASN A 81 9.51 -4.30 17.40
CA ASN A 81 8.83 -5.06 16.35
C ASN A 81 7.96 -4.19 15.41
N ARG A 82 7.95 -2.86 15.59
CA ARG A 82 7.17 -1.90 14.78
C ARG A 82 8.03 -1.04 13.86
N THR A 83 9.34 -1.26 13.85
CA THR A 83 10.31 -0.58 12.96
C THR A 83 9.91 -0.69 11.49
N ALA A 84 9.46 -1.86 11.02
CA ALA A 84 9.02 -2.05 9.64
C ALA A 84 7.83 -1.15 9.25
N LEU A 85 6.89 -0.90 10.16
CA LEU A 85 5.77 0.01 9.89
C LEU A 85 6.22 1.46 9.78
N ILE A 86 7.18 1.87 10.62
CA ILE A 86 7.77 3.22 10.56
C ILE A 86 8.50 3.40 9.23
N HIS A 87 9.32 2.43 8.84
CA HIS A 87 9.99 2.42 7.54
C HIS A 87 8.99 2.47 6.39
N LEU A 88 7.91 1.69 6.45
CA LEU A 88 6.85 1.70 5.43
C LEU A 88 6.17 3.08 5.32
N HIS A 89 5.87 3.73 6.44
CA HIS A 89 5.33 5.08 6.47
C HIS A 89 6.29 6.09 5.84
N HIS A 90 7.57 6.09 6.23
CA HIS A 90 8.56 7.03 5.71
C HIS A 90 8.84 6.80 4.23
N MET A 91 8.88 5.55 3.77
CA MET A 91 9.03 5.22 2.35
C MET A 91 7.87 5.76 1.53
N ALA A 92 6.61 5.57 1.97
CA ALA A 92 5.45 6.11 1.26
C ALA A 92 5.49 7.64 1.19
N LEU A 93 5.79 8.31 2.32
CA LEU A 93 5.88 9.77 2.40
C LEU A 93 7.00 10.34 1.51
N ASN A 94 8.22 9.80 1.64
CA ASN A 94 9.38 10.30 0.93
C ASN A 94 9.22 10.12 -0.58
N ARG A 95 8.69 8.97 -1.01
CA ARG A 95 8.41 8.75 -2.43
C ARG A 95 7.37 9.73 -2.94
N ALA A 96 6.25 9.87 -2.25
CA ALA A 96 5.21 10.82 -2.66
C ALA A 96 5.75 12.25 -2.75
N PHE A 97 6.58 12.65 -1.78
CA PHE A 97 7.28 13.93 -1.78
C PHE A 97 8.19 14.11 -3.01
N PHE A 98 9.14 13.20 -3.24
CA PHE A 98 10.11 13.33 -4.33
C PHE A 98 9.48 13.26 -5.72
N TYR A 99 8.49 12.38 -5.92
CA TYR A 99 7.77 12.32 -7.19
C TYR A 99 7.02 13.62 -7.47
N SER A 100 6.26 14.10 -6.50
CA SER A 100 5.55 15.37 -6.63
C SER A 100 6.53 16.50 -6.94
N TYR A 101 7.70 16.51 -6.27
CA TYR A 101 8.71 17.54 -6.48
C TYR A 101 9.29 17.51 -7.89
N ILE A 102 9.66 16.33 -8.38
CA ILE A 102 10.18 16.14 -9.74
C ILE A 102 9.15 16.59 -10.78
N LEU A 103 7.90 16.15 -10.64
CA LEU A 103 6.83 16.45 -11.59
C LEU A 103 6.52 17.96 -11.66
N GLN A 104 6.53 18.66 -10.52
CA GLN A 104 6.26 20.09 -10.46
C GLN A 104 7.45 20.95 -10.88
N LYS A 105 8.67 20.52 -10.56
CA LYS A 105 9.89 21.27 -10.90
C LYS A 105 10.22 21.15 -12.38
N MET A 106 10.07 19.97 -12.96
CA MET A 106 10.40 19.72 -14.36
C MET A 106 9.23 20.13 -15.28
N ASN A 107 8.59 21.26 -15.04
CA ASN A 107 7.38 21.67 -15.75
C ASN A 107 7.65 22.47 -17.04
N ASP A 108 8.91 22.58 -17.46
CA ASP A 108 9.33 23.34 -18.63
C ASP A 108 9.68 22.44 -19.83
N SER A 109 9.68 23.04 -21.03
CA SER A 109 9.95 22.31 -22.28
C SER A 109 11.35 21.68 -22.34
N GLN A 110 12.34 22.27 -21.65
CA GLN A 110 13.71 21.75 -21.66
C GLN A 110 13.85 20.57 -20.70
N SER A 111 13.16 20.53 -19.57
CA SER A 111 13.23 19.41 -18.64
C SER A 111 12.28 18.24 -18.96
N PHE A 112 11.44 18.35 -20.00
CA PHE A 112 10.47 17.30 -20.32
C PHE A 112 11.13 15.94 -20.61
N TYR A 113 12.27 15.94 -21.33
CA TYR A 113 12.96 14.69 -21.70
C TYR A 113 13.61 13.96 -20.52
N ILE A 114 13.78 14.63 -19.38
CA ILE A 114 14.32 14.05 -18.14
C ILE A 114 13.23 13.66 -17.14
N GLN A 115 11.95 13.87 -17.46
CA GLN A 115 10.85 13.43 -16.61
C GLN A 115 10.84 11.89 -16.46
N PRO A 116 10.39 11.37 -15.31
CA PRO A 116 10.17 9.94 -15.12
C PRO A 116 9.27 9.35 -16.21
N ASN A 117 9.82 8.48 -17.07
CA ASN A 117 9.02 7.72 -18.02
C ASN A 117 8.38 6.48 -17.35
N TRP A 118 7.54 5.74 -18.09
CA TRP A 118 6.88 4.55 -17.52
C TRP A 118 7.86 3.46 -17.08
N LEU A 119 8.94 3.24 -17.83
CA LEU A 119 9.99 2.29 -17.45
C LEU A 119 10.66 2.69 -16.12
N TYR A 120 10.90 3.98 -15.91
CA TYR A 120 11.42 4.50 -14.66
C TYR A 120 10.47 4.16 -13.51
N MET A 121 9.16 4.28 -13.69
CA MET A 121 8.19 3.96 -12.64
C MET A 121 8.19 2.45 -12.30
N TYR A 122 8.29 1.57 -13.30
CA TYR A 122 8.50 0.13 -13.09
C TYR A 122 9.77 -0.16 -12.27
N MET A 123 10.91 0.37 -12.74
CA MET A 123 12.21 0.15 -12.10
C MET A 123 12.27 0.77 -10.70
N SER A 124 11.61 1.90 -10.50
CA SER A 124 11.57 2.59 -9.22
C SER A 124 10.70 1.87 -8.19
N ALA A 125 9.60 1.22 -8.61
CA ALA A 125 8.82 0.34 -7.74
C ALA A 125 9.63 -0.92 -7.36
N ALA A 126 10.37 -1.51 -8.30
CA ALA A 126 11.26 -2.64 -8.02
C ALA A 126 12.41 -2.24 -7.07
N ALA A 127 12.99 -1.05 -7.27
CA ALA A 127 14.05 -0.52 -6.44
C ALA A 127 13.64 -0.38 -4.97
N ASP A 128 12.40 -0.02 -4.67
CA ASP A 128 11.91 0.03 -3.28
C ASP A 128 11.97 -1.31 -2.58
N VAL A 129 11.52 -2.35 -3.28
CA VAL A 129 11.48 -3.70 -2.74
C VAL A 129 12.90 -4.20 -2.53
N ASN A 130 13.80 -3.98 -3.50
CA ASN A 130 15.19 -4.42 -3.42
C ASN A 130 16.03 -3.63 -2.41
N ALA A 131 15.78 -2.33 -2.25
CA ALA A 131 16.44 -1.51 -1.23
C ALA A 131 16.00 -1.86 0.20
N ASN A 132 14.87 -2.56 0.36
CA ASN A 132 14.30 -2.92 1.66
C ASN A 132 14.09 -4.44 1.80
N PRO A 133 15.17 -5.25 1.91
CA PRO A 133 15.10 -6.71 1.91
C PRO A 133 14.27 -7.30 3.06
N TYR A 134 14.21 -6.62 4.21
CA TYR A 134 13.60 -7.16 5.44
C TYR A 134 12.30 -6.46 5.87
N GLY A 135 12.01 -5.26 5.34
CA GLY A 135 10.90 -4.43 5.83
C GLY A 135 9.72 -4.29 4.88
N ILE A 136 9.96 -4.32 3.56
CA ILE A 136 8.94 -4.03 2.55
C ILE A 136 8.96 -5.14 1.51
N ASN A 137 7.79 -5.76 1.28
CA ASN A 137 7.63 -6.84 0.29
C ASN A 137 7.05 -6.34 -1.04
N GLY A 138 6.48 -5.15 -1.08
CA GLY A 138 5.88 -4.61 -2.30
C GLY A 138 5.84 -3.09 -2.32
N SER A 139 5.82 -2.55 -3.54
CA SER A 139 5.68 -1.12 -3.81
C SER A 139 4.82 -0.96 -5.06
N ALA A 140 4.06 0.13 -5.14
CA ALA A 140 3.20 0.37 -6.29
C ALA A 140 2.96 1.86 -6.52
N PHE A 141 2.74 2.21 -7.79
CA PHE A 141 2.19 3.50 -8.21
C PHE A 141 0.82 3.28 -8.79
N TYR A 142 -0.11 4.18 -8.49
CA TYR A 142 -1.48 4.12 -8.99
C TYR A 142 -1.86 5.49 -9.52
N PHE A 143 -2.50 5.48 -10.69
CA PHE A 143 -2.92 6.67 -11.40
C PHE A 143 -4.44 6.84 -11.28
N ASP A 144 -4.92 8.05 -11.49
CA ASP A 144 -6.36 8.30 -11.57
C ASP A 144 -6.96 7.70 -12.85
N LYS A 145 -8.22 7.31 -12.80
CA LYS A 145 -8.98 6.77 -13.93
C LYS A 145 -9.45 7.92 -14.81
N ASP A 146 -9.38 7.74 -16.14
CA ASP A 146 -10.01 8.65 -17.12
C ASP A 146 -9.57 10.12 -16.99
N CYS A 147 -8.46 10.38 -16.30
CA CYS A 147 -7.93 11.73 -16.16
C CYS A 147 -6.90 11.98 -17.25
N HIS A 148 -7.35 12.66 -18.31
CA HIS A 148 -6.48 13.38 -19.22
C HIS A 148 -6.09 14.68 -18.52
N TYR A 149 -4.88 14.70 -17.95
CA TYR A 149 -4.39 15.90 -17.30
C TYR A 149 -3.98 17.05 -18.26
N PRO A 150 -3.63 16.84 -19.55
CA PRO A 150 -3.41 17.96 -20.46
C PRO A 150 -4.75 18.63 -20.86
N ASN A 151 -5.06 19.74 -20.19
CA ASN A 151 -6.23 20.63 -20.33
C ASN A 151 -6.40 21.37 -21.67
N TRP A 152 -5.74 20.93 -22.75
CA TRP A 152 -5.71 21.58 -24.07
C TRP A 152 -6.24 20.73 -25.21
N TYR A 153 -6.60 19.48 -24.91
CA TYR A 153 -7.27 18.57 -25.83
C TYR A 153 -8.71 18.27 -25.38
N GLU A 154 -9.47 19.29 -24.98
CA GLU A 154 -10.90 19.13 -24.64
C GLU A 154 -11.75 18.82 -25.88
N THR A 155 -11.29 19.22 -27.07
CA THR A 155 -12.01 19.10 -28.35
C THR A 155 -11.65 17.84 -29.14
N VAL A 156 -10.56 17.17 -28.78
CA VAL A 156 -10.15 15.92 -29.41
C VAL A 156 -10.63 14.81 -28.48
N PRO A 157 -11.37 13.81 -28.97
CA PRO A 157 -11.59 12.58 -28.23
C PRO A 157 -10.25 11.83 -28.17
N PHE A 158 -9.29 12.36 -27.40
CA PHE A 158 -8.17 11.59 -26.90
C PHE A 158 -8.84 10.55 -26.04
N ASN A 159 -8.92 9.34 -26.58
CA ASN A 159 -9.74 8.26 -26.07
C ASN A 159 -9.78 8.24 -24.53
N ASN A 160 -10.92 7.85 -23.97
CA ASN A 160 -11.10 7.36 -22.59
C ASN A 160 -10.25 6.10 -22.29
N THR A 161 -9.11 5.96 -22.97
CA THR A 161 -8.18 4.83 -23.02
C THR A 161 -6.76 5.33 -22.78
N LEU A 162 -6.54 6.38 -21.98
CA LEU A 162 -5.27 6.40 -21.25
C LEU A 162 -5.23 5.04 -20.54
N PRO A 163 -4.29 4.15 -20.89
CA PRO A 163 -4.25 2.84 -20.27
C PRO A 163 -4.05 3.12 -18.79
N LEU A 164 -4.97 2.58 -17.98
CA LEU A 164 -4.76 2.51 -16.55
C LEU A 164 -3.36 1.95 -16.36
N PHE A 165 -2.51 2.76 -15.75
CA PHE A 165 -1.13 2.40 -15.51
C PHE A 165 -0.99 2.26 -14.01
N GLY A 166 -0.51 1.12 -13.55
CA GLY A 166 -0.35 0.89 -12.13
C GLY A 166 0.75 -0.10 -11.85
N PRO A 167 2.04 0.27 -12.00
CA PRO A 167 3.13 -0.66 -11.81
C PRO A 167 3.17 -1.05 -10.32
N LYS A 168 2.96 -2.34 -10.04
CA LYS A 168 3.14 -2.93 -8.72
C LYS A 168 4.27 -3.94 -8.76
N ALA A 169 5.29 -3.66 -7.96
CA ALA A 169 6.37 -4.58 -7.68
C ALA A 169 6.04 -5.38 -6.42
N TRP A 170 6.38 -6.67 -6.45
CA TRP A 170 6.28 -7.56 -5.30
C TRP A 170 7.46 -8.52 -5.28
N ARG A 171 7.98 -8.79 -4.08
CA ARG A 171 9.04 -9.77 -3.87
C ARG A 171 8.52 -11.16 -4.23
N HIS A 172 9.08 -11.70 -5.30
CA HIS A 172 8.75 -13.02 -5.80
C HIS A 172 9.79 -14.03 -5.30
N ASP A 173 9.45 -15.29 -5.48
CA ASP A 173 10.33 -16.39 -5.14
C ASP A 173 10.73 -17.11 -6.42
N ASP A 174 12.01 -17.39 -6.58
CA ASP A 174 12.61 -18.02 -7.76
C ASP A 174 12.91 -19.52 -7.53
N TYR A 175 12.33 -20.14 -6.50
CA TYR A 175 12.52 -21.57 -6.22
C TYR A 175 12.15 -22.51 -7.37
N GLN A 176 11.35 -22.05 -8.34
CA GLN A 176 10.98 -22.80 -9.54
C GLN A 176 11.83 -22.47 -10.77
N ASP A 177 12.73 -21.49 -10.69
CA ASP A 177 13.58 -21.11 -11.80
C ASP A 177 14.71 -22.12 -12.01
N GLN A 178 15.08 -22.34 -13.28
CA GLN A 178 16.11 -23.32 -13.64
C GLN A 178 17.49 -22.96 -13.10
N ASP A 179 17.74 -21.67 -12.88
CA ASP A 179 19.00 -21.14 -12.33
C ASP A 179 19.11 -21.37 -10.81
N ASN A 180 17.97 -21.54 -10.10
CA ASN A 180 17.95 -21.88 -8.69
C ASN A 180 18.10 -23.39 -8.50
N TYR A 181 19.36 -23.86 -8.56
CA TYR A 181 19.69 -25.29 -8.46
C TYR A 181 19.24 -25.94 -7.13
N LEU A 182 19.21 -25.16 -6.05
CA LEU A 182 18.78 -25.63 -4.72
C LEU A 182 17.26 -25.66 -4.58
N ARG A 183 16.53 -24.97 -5.46
CA ARG A 183 15.07 -24.77 -5.38
C ARG A 183 14.64 -24.27 -4.01
N GLU A 184 15.48 -23.42 -3.42
CA GLU A 184 15.23 -22.83 -2.11
C GLU A 184 14.78 -21.37 -2.25
N PRO A 185 13.94 -20.85 -1.35
CA PRO A 185 13.53 -19.46 -1.41
C PRO A 185 14.67 -18.45 -1.30
N THR A 186 15.11 -17.82 -2.40
CA THR A 186 16.26 -16.89 -2.35
C THR A 186 15.86 -15.46 -1.96
N ARG A 187 14.59 -15.09 -2.20
CA ARG A 187 14.08 -13.70 -2.05
C ARG A 187 14.79 -12.67 -2.94
N GLN A 188 15.50 -13.11 -3.98
CA GLN A 188 16.26 -12.23 -4.89
C GLN A 188 15.44 -11.77 -6.10
N ALA A 189 14.32 -12.44 -6.38
CA ALA A 189 13.43 -12.08 -7.48
C ALA A 189 12.39 -11.04 -7.07
N VAL A 190 12.12 -10.11 -7.98
CA VAL A 190 11.01 -9.16 -7.87
C VAL A 190 10.20 -9.22 -9.15
N MET A 191 8.90 -9.49 -9.01
CA MET A 191 7.96 -9.44 -10.11
C MET A 191 7.33 -8.06 -10.13
N VAL A 192 7.26 -7.44 -11.31
CA VAL A 192 6.51 -6.19 -11.52
C VAL A 192 5.41 -6.43 -12.53
N ALA A 193 4.18 -6.06 -12.17
CA ALA A 193 3.01 -6.22 -13.01
C ALA A 193 2.26 -4.88 -13.13
N ASP A 194 1.68 -4.63 -14.30
CA ASP A 194 0.74 -3.54 -14.49
C ASP A 194 -0.62 -3.93 -13.91
N LEU A 195 -1.11 -3.15 -12.96
CA LEU A 195 -2.41 -3.36 -12.34
C LEU A 195 -3.56 -2.67 -13.06
N GLY A 196 -3.27 -1.87 -14.07
CA GLY A 196 -4.27 -1.16 -14.86
C GLY A 196 -4.43 -1.74 -16.28
N ALA A 197 -3.41 -2.41 -16.80
CA ALA A 197 -3.48 -3.11 -18.08
C ALA A 197 -3.65 -4.63 -17.89
N GLY A 198 -4.75 -5.19 -18.41
CA GLY A 198 -4.95 -6.64 -18.46
C GLY A 198 -6.33 -7.11 -17.99
N ARG A 199 -6.67 -8.37 -18.30
CA ARG A 199 -7.96 -8.96 -17.92
C ARG A 199 -8.02 -9.17 -16.41
N GLY A 200 -8.95 -8.50 -15.73
CA GLY A 200 -9.09 -8.56 -14.27
C GLY A 200 -8.08 -7.68 -13.50
N MET A 201 -7.22 -6.95 -14.21
CA MET A 201 -6.23 -6.03 -13.66
C MET A 201 -6.70 -4.60 -13.90
N ASN A 202 -7.89 -4.27 -13.39
CA ASN A 202 -8.39 -2.90 -13.42
C ASN A 202 -8.62 -2.45 -11.98
N TYR A 203 -7.59 -1.86 -11.39
CA TYR A 203 -7.60 -1.42 -9.99
C TYR A 203 -8.60 -0.29 -9.69
N THR A 204 -9.18 0.35 -10.71
CA THR A 204 -10.19 1.42 -10.58
C THR A 204 -11.62 0.90 -10.61
N HIS A 205 -11.82 -0.34 -11.06
CA HIS A 205 -13.14 -0.95 -11.17
C HIS A 205 -13.69 -1.28 -9.78
N SER A 206 -14.99 -1.10 -9.56
CA SER A 206 -15.62 -1.39 -8.24
C SER A 206 -15.56 -2.86 -7.85
N GLN A 207 -15.57 -3.77 -8.83
CA GLN A 207 -15.38 -5.21 -8.61
C GLN A 207 -13.93 -5.58 -8.29
N PHE A 208 -12.98 -4.63 -8.40
CA PHE A 208 -11.60 -4.88 -8.05
C PHE A 208 -11.47 -5.03 -6.53
N LYS A 209 -11.08 -6.22 -6.09
CA LYS A 209 -11.04 -6.59 -4.67
C LYS A 209 -9.75 -6.12 -4.01
N MET A 210 -9.67 -4.81 -3.79
CA MET A 210 -8.63 -4.19 -2.96
C MET A 210 -9.23 -3.46 -1.76
N ASN A 211 -8.37 -3.03 -0.85
CA ASN A 211 -8.74 -2.10 0.21
C ASN A 211 -9.20 -0.72 -0.36
N PRO A 212 -10.27 -0.09 0.17
CA PRO A 212 -10.87 1.16 -0.34
C PRO A 212 -10.05 2.45 -0.13
N TRP A 213 -8.72 2.38 -0.08
CA TRP A 213 -7.87 3.57 0.08
C TRP A 213 -7.82 4.43 -1.19
N TYR A 214 -7.92 3.84 -2.38
CA TYR A 214 -7.71 4.53 -3.67
C TYR A 214 -8.63 5.75 -3.84
N THR A 215 -9.94 5.56 -3.64
CA THR A 215 -10.94 6.62 -3.82
C THR A 215 -10.80 7.76 -2.82
N LYS A 216 -10.16 7.52 -1.67
CA LYS A 216 -9.89 8.56 -0.67
C LYS A 216 -8.85 9.54 -1.17
N TRP A 217 -7.85 9.09 -1.93
CA TRP A 217 -6.80 9.97 -2.45
C TRP A 217 -7.16 10.67 -3.77
N LEU A 218 -8.29 10.30 -4.37
CA LEU A 218 -8.73 10.87 -5.63
C LEU A 218 -9.19 12.31 -5.49
N PRO A 219 -9.07 13.10 -6.56
CA PRO A 219 -9.65 14.44 -6.67
C PRO A 219 -11.14 14.52 -6.29
N ASP A 220 -11.54 15.64 -5.69
CA ASP A 220 -12.93 16.08 -5.60
C ASP A 220 -13.57 16.14 -7.00
N LEU A 221 -14.79 15.62 -7.12
CA LEU A 221 -15.51 15.53 -8.40
C LEU A 221 -16.06 16.86 -8.89
N ARG A 222 -16.18 17.85 -8.00
CA ARG A 222 -16.86 19.11 -8.29
C ARG A 222 -16.07 20.30 -7.77
N GLY A 223 -16.08 21.40 -8.53
CA GLY A 223 -15.34 22.61 -8.21
C GLY A 223 -15.87 23.38 -7.00
N ASP A 224 -17.13 23.15 -6.59
CA ASP A 224 -17.70 23.70 -5.34
C ASP A 224 -17.20 22.98 -4.09
N LEU A 225 -16.77 21.73 -4.24
CA LEU A 225 -16.09 20.95 -3.19
C LEU A 225 -14.58 21.23 -3.16
N ASP A 226 -14.05 21.85 -4.21
CA ASP A 226 -12.64 22.24 -4.34
C ASP A 226 -12.31 23.38 -3.36
N SER A 227 -12.05 22.99 -2.11
CA SER A 227 -11.95 23.96 -1.01
C SER A 227 -10.75 24.91 -1.20
N LEU A 228 -11.02 26.21 -1.04
CA LEU A 228 -10.08 27.34 -1.15
C LEU A 228 -8.91 27.30 -0.15
N MET A 229 -8.97 26.45 0.88
CA MET A 229 -7.95 26.34 1.95
C MET A 229 -6.86 25.31 1.61
N LYS A 230 -6.31 25.33 0.39
CA LYS A 230 -5.29 24.34 -0.02
C LYS A 230 -3.98 24.72 0.66
N PHE A 231 -3.38 23.79 1.39
CA PHE A 231 -2.10 24.05 2.00
C PHE A 231 -1.00 24.04 0.93
N THR A 232 -0.59 25.22 0.52
CA THR A 232 0.73 25.40 -0.09
C THR A 232 1.75 25.35 1.02
N TYR A 233 2.65 24.38 0.96
CA TYR A 233 3.80 24.36 1.86
C TYR A 233 4.98 24.99 1.13
N ASN A 234 5.64 25.94 1.79
CA ASN A 234 6.93 26.42 1.36
C ASN A 234 7.98 25.52 1.97
N ILE A 235 8.71 24.82 1.11
CA ILE A 235 9.75 23.91 1.57
C ILE A 235 11.09 24.53 1.20
N GLY A 236 11.99 24.56 2.19
CA GLY A 236 13.34 25.04 2.01
C GLY A 236 14.17 23.97 1.30
N ILE A 237 14.59 24.24 0.07
CA ILE A 237 15.41 23.31 -0.71
C ILE A 237 16.80 23.90 -0.89
N LYS A 238 17.83 23.08 -0.64
CA LYS A 238 19.22 23.40 -0.99
C LYS A 238 19.64 22.60 -2.19
N TYR A 239 20.21 23.29 -3.18
CA TYR A 239 20.72 22.67 -4.39
C TYR A 239 22.19 22.37 -4.26
N SER A 240 22.64 21.34 -4.97
CA SER A 240 24.03 20.91 -5.01
C SER A 240 24.36 20.45 -6.42
N ASN A 241 25.46 20.96 -6.99
CA ASN A 241 25.99 20.51 -8.27
C ASN A 241 27.04 19.41 -8.10
N VAL A 242 27.57 19.24 -6.88
CA VAL A 242 28.65 18.31 -6.55
C VAL A 242 28.34 17.68 -5.21
N THR A 243 28.44 16.35 -5.12
CA THR A 243 28.18 15.58 -3.90
C THR A 243 28.89 16.19 -2.69
N GLY A 244 28.13 16.48 -1.64
CA GLY A 244 28.66 17.02 -0.38
C GLY A 244 28.87 18.54 -0.33
N LYS A 245 28.59 19.29 -1.42
CA LYS A 245 28.67 20.76 -1.42
C LYS A 245 27.38 21.40 -1.94
N PHE A 246 26.73 22.22 -1.11
CA PHE A 246 25.60 23.03 -1.54
C PHE A 246 26.06 24.22 -2.38
N ILE A 247 25.22 24.65 -3.32
CA ILE A 247 25.46 25.83 -4.16
C ILE A 247 25.40 27.08 -3.30
N ASN A 248 24.37 27.16 -2.45
CA ASN A 248 24.15 28.23 -1.49
C ASN A 248 23.95 27.64 -0.10
N ASP A 249 24.38 28.37 0.93
CA ASP A 249 24.13 28.01 2.33
C ASP A 249 22.69 28.28 2.76
N ASP A 250 21.96 29.10 2.02
CA ASP A 250 20.57 29.45 2.30
C ASP A 250 19.58 28.47 1.64
N PHE A 251 18.46 28.27 2.32
CA PHE A 251 17.34 27.51 1.77
C PHE A 251 16.56 28.37 0.77
N VAL A 252 16.32 27.83 -0.42
CA VAL A 252 15.39 28.45 -1.38
C VAL A 252 13.98 27.95 -1.07
N ALA A 253 13.13 28.85 -0.56
CA ALA A 253 11.73 28.56 -0.34
C ALA A 253 11.04 28.36 -1.70
N SER A 254 10.64 27.12 -1.98
CA SER A 254 9.85 26.79 -3.18
C SER A 254 8.43 26.46 -2.76
N PRO A 255 7.41 27.17 -3.26
CA PRO A 255 6.02 26.78 -3.05
C PRO A 255 5.77 25.47 -3.78
N PHE A 256 5.26 24.47 -3.06
CA PHE A 256 5.13 23.11 -3.56
C PHE A 256 3.81 22.50 -3.09
N PHE A 257 3.19 21.70 -3.98
CA PHE A 257 2.03 20.89 -3.65
C PHE A 257 2.47 19.45 -3.40
N GLY A 258 2.11 18.84 -2.29
CA GLY A 258 2.51 17.47 -2.04
C GLY A 258 1.70 16.83 -0.94
N PRO A 259 2.20 15.74 -0.36
CA PRO A 259 1.63 15.19 0.86
C PRO A 259 1.46 16.28 1.91
N SER A 260 0.33 16.27 2.61
CA SER A 260 0.03 17.27 3.62
C SER A 260 1.05 17.26 4.77
N SER A 261 1.44 18.42 5.26
CA SER A 261 2.25 18.55 6.48
C SER A 261 1.39 19.17 7.59
N PRO A 262 0.51 18.38 8.23
CA PRO A 262 -0.36 18.87 9.29
C PRO A 262 0.45 19.22 10.55
N SER A 263 -0.16 20.03 11.43
CA SER A 263 0.40 20.35 12.74
C SER A 263 0.35 19.14 13.68
N ALA A 264 1.17 19.19 14.74
CA ALA A 264 1.15 18.21 15.83
C ALA A 264 -0.27 17.97 16.38
N LEU A 265 -1.10 19.02 16.43
CA LEU A 265 -2.44 19.00 17.00
C LEU A 265 -3.52 18.42 16.07
N THR A 266 -3.23 18.21 14.78
CA THR A 266 -4.21 17.75 13.81
C THR A 266 -4.57 16.29 14.06
N LYS A 267 -5.86 16.00 14.29
CA LYS A 267 -6.36 14.64 14.54
C LYS A 267 -7.17 14.05 13.38
N ASP A 268 -7.54 14.85 12.39
CA ASP A 268 -8.28 14.36 11.22
C ASP A 268 -7.35 13.53 10.32
N GLU A 269 -7.66 12.25 10.15
CA GLU A 269 -6.90 11.33 9.33
C GLU A 269 -6.81 11.78 7.86
N ARG A 270 -7.83 12.48 7.36
CA ARG A 270 -7.85 13.04 5.99
C ARG A 270 -6.83 14.15 5.80
N MET A 271 -6.32 14.73 6.88
CA MET A 271 -5.29 15.76 6.80
C MET A 271 -3.88 15.18 6.95
N LEU A 272 -3.74 13.88 7.21
CA LEU A 272 -2.45 13.23 7.33
C LEU A 272 -1.87 12.91 5.94
N PRO A 273 -0.54 13.01 5.77
CA PRO A 273 0.08 12.76 4.46
C PRO A 273 0.12 11.28 4.09
N VAL A 274 -0.02 10.40 5.07
CA VAL A 274 0.09 8.96 4.92
C VAL A 274 -1.10 8.31 5.59
N MET A 275 -1.78 7.43 4.87
CA MET A 275 -2.83 6.57 5.39
C MET A 275 -2.39 5.12 5.34
N PHE A 276 -2.55 4.40 6.44
CA PHE A 276 -2.44 2.95 6.44
C PHE A 276 -3.73 2.31 5.95
N THR A 277 -3.59 1.31 5.09
CA THR A 277 -4.73 0.49 4.68
C THR A 277 -5.11 -0.45 5.81
N GLN A 278 -6.40 -0.70 5.98
CA GLN A 278 -6.83 -1.86 6.78
C GLN A 278 -6.16 -3.14 6.22
N PRO A 279 -5.79 -4.11 7.07
CA PRO A 279 -5.17 -5.33 6.59
C PRO A 279 -6.12 -6.03 5.63
N TYR A 280 -5.62 -6.45 4.47
CA TYR A 280 -6.45 -7.07 3.44
C TYR A 280 -5.70 -8.19 2.72
N PHE A 281 -6.44 -9.14 2.17
CA PHE A 281 -5.90 -10.20 1.35
C PHE A 281 -5.76 -9.74 -0.11
N ASP A 282 -4.54 -9.70 -0.62
CA ASP A 282 -4.23 -9.22 -1.97
C ASP A 282 -4.38 -10.33 -3.02
N CYS A 283 -5.64 -10.64 -3.31
CA CYS A 283 -6.10 -11.71 -4.19
C CYS A 283 -5.60 -11.57 -5.64
N GLY A 284 -5.09 -12.67 -6.21
CA GLY A 284 -4.63 -12.73 -7.60
C GLY A 284 -3.29 -12.03 -7.86
N ARG A 285 -2.58 -11.63 -6.79
CA ARG A 285 -1.32 -10.89 -6.84
C ARG A 285 -0.31 -11.51 -5.90
N SER A 286 -0.13 -10.94 -4.70
CA SER A 286 0.74 -11.54 -3.69
C SER A 286 0.10 -12.75 -2.99
N ASN A 287 -1.23 -12.88 -3.05
CA ASN A 287 -2.01 -13.93 -2.39
C ASN A 287 -1.68 -14.06 -0.89
N LYS A 288 -1.44 -12.92 -0.26
CA LYS A 288 -1.07 -12.79 1.15
C LYS A 288 -1.91 -11.71 1.82
N TRP A 289 -2.08 -11.84 3.11
CA TRP A 289 -2.59 -10.77 3.97
C TRP A 289 -1.51 -9.69 4.11
N ILE A 290 -1.86 -8.46 3.77
CA ILE A 290 -0.91 -7.34 3.74
C ILE A 290 -1.50 -6.08 4.36
N VAL A 291 -0.58 -5.24 4.84
CA VAL A 291 -0.85 -3.87 5.28
C VAL A 291 0.01 -2.96 4.42
N SER A 292 -0.57 -1.88 3.91
CA SER A 292 0.10 -0.93 3.03
C SER A 292 0.03 0.47 3.64
N ALA A 293 1.00 1.32 3.32
CA ALA A 293 0.94 2.75 3.58
C ALA A 293 0.84 3.48 2.24
N VAL A 294 -0.06 4.45 2.16
CA VAL A 294 -0.36 5.19 0.93
C VAL A 294 -0.21 6.68 1.18
N SER A 295 0.40 7.38 0.22
CA SER A 295 0.59 8.83 0.25
C SER A 295 0.34 9.39 -1.16
N PRO A 296 -0.22 10.60 -1.31
CA PRO A 296 -0.63 11.12 -2.60
C PRO A 296 0.56 11.75 -3.33
N VAL A 297 0.74 11.37 -4.59
CA VAL A 297 1.62 12.09 -5.51
C VAL A 297 0.81 13.21 -6.15
N VAL A 298 1.28 14.44 -6.03
CA VAL A 298 0.61 15.63 -6.56
C VAL A 298 1.44 16.19 -7.72
N ASP A 299 0.78 16.41 -8.85
CA ASP A 299 1.36 17.06 -10.02
C ASP A 299 0.76 18.46 -10.22
N TYR A 300 1.56 19.41 -10.71
CA TYR A 300 1.06 20.69 -11.19
C TYR A 300 0.59 20.49 -12.63
N MET A 301 -0.71 20.60 -12.84
CA MET A 301 -1.27 20.57 -14.19
C MET A 301 -1.97 21.89 -14.53
N PRO A 302 -1.22 22.84 -15.10
CA PRO A 302 -1.76 23.87 -15.95
C PRO A 302 -0.90 23.91 -17.22
N ARG A 303 -0.78 22.79 -17.95
CA ARG A 303 0.22 22.76 -19.01
C ARG A 303 -0.16 23.68 -20.17
N TYR A 304 -1.47 23.92 -20.44
CA TYR A 304 -1.96 24.86 -21.46
C TYR A 304 -3.41 25.38 -21.26
N SER A 305 -3.92 25.46 -20.02
CA SER A 305 -5.19 26.16 -19.74
C SER A 305 -5.07 27.08 -18.53
N ASN A 306 -5.87 28.14 -18.54
CA ASN A 306 -5.96 29.13 -17.47
C ASN A 306 -6.66 28.61 -16.20
N TRP A 307 -6.99 27.31 -16.13
CA TRP A 307 -7.63 26.70 -14.97
C TRP A 307 -6.62 25.92 -14.13
N THR A 308 -6.17 26.55 -13.04
CA THR A 308 -5.29 25.97 -12.01
C THR A 308 -6.10 25.37 -10.86
N HIS A 309 -6.94 24.37 -11.12
CA HIS A 309 -7.62 23.65 -10.04
C HIS A 309 -6.80 22.42 -9.63
N LEU A 310 -5.91 22.60 -8.65
CA LEU A 310 -5.27 21.50 -7.93
C LEU A 310 -6.33 20.66 -7.22
N ARG A 311 -6.60 19.45 -7.69
CA ARG A 311 -7.71 18.67 -7.15
C ARG A 311 -7.25 17.85 -5.92
N ARG A 312 -8.06 17.80 -4.85
CA ARG A 312 -7.72 17.21 -3.53
C ARG A 312 -8.21 15.76 -3.36
N GLN A 313 -7.56 15.01 -2.47
CA GLN A 313 -8.11 13.77 -1.90
C GLN A 313 -9.54 13.95 -1.31
N ARG A 314 -10.44 12.98 -1.53
CA ARG A 314 -11.84 12.95 -1.07
C ARG A 314 -12.02 12.57 0.40
#